data_AF-A0A7G2LRP1-F1
#
_entry.id   AF-A0A7G2LRP1-F1
#
_cell.length_a   1.000
_cell.length_b   1.000
_cell.length_c   1.000
_cell.angle_alpha   90.00
_cell.angle_beta   90.00
_cell.angle_gamma   90.00
#
_symmetry.space_group_name_H-M   'P 1'
#
loop_
_entity.id
_entity.type
_entity.pdbx_description
1 polymer ?
#
loop_
_entity_poly.entity_id
_entity_poly.type
_entity_poly.pdbx_seq_one_letter_code
_entity_poly.pdbx_strand_id
1 'polypeptide(L)'
;GKPVFIRRRTEAEIEEANSVDVSSLPDPIAQNANLGGDVPATDANRALDENGEWLVQMGVCTHLGCVPLGDAGDFGGWFCPCH
;
A
#
# COMPACT_ATOMS: atom_id res chain seq x y z
N GLY A 1 -19.41 -3.83 -8.04
CA GLY A 1 -18.34 -4.27 -7.11
C GLY A 1 -17.20 -3.27 -7.17
N LYS A 2 -16.33 -3.24 -6.16
CA LYS A 2 -15.08 -2.45 -6.15
C LYS A 2 -13.89 -3.41 -6.30
N PRO A 3 -12.80 -3.03 -6.99
CA PRO A 3 -11.66 -3.91 -7.18
C PRO A 3 -10.85 -4.09 -5.89
N VAL A 4 -10.25 -5.27 -5.75
CA VAL A 4 -9.24 -5.60 -4.75
C VAL A 4 -7.98 -5.98 -5.52
N PHE A 5 -6.86 -5.38 -5.16
CA PHE A 5 -5.56 -5.77 -5.70
C PHE A 5 -4.92 -6.80 -4.79
N ILE A 6 -4.37 -7.85 -5.41
CA ILE A 6 -3.55 -8.86 -4.76
C ILE A 6 -2.24 -8.88 -5.54
N ARG A 7 -1.20 -8.26 -4.98
CA ARG A 7 0.13 -8.18 -5.59
C ARG A 7 1.08 -9.08 -4.81
N ARG A 8 1.74 -9.98 -5.52
CA ARG A 8 2.95 -10.63 -5.02
C ARG A 8 4.13 -9.71 -5.35
N ARG A 9 4.71 -9.09 -4.32
CA ARG A 9 5.78 -8.11 -4.44
C ARG A 9 7.12 -8.79 -4.71
N THR A 10 8.00 -8.07 -5.37
CA THR A 10 9.40 -8.41 -5.57
C THR A 10 10.22 -8.04 -4.32
N GLU A 11 11.40 -8.63 -4.18
CA GLU A 11 12.33 -8.31 -3.09
C GLU A 11 12.69 -6.81 -3.06
N ALA A 12 12.89 -6.20 -4.23
CA ALA A 12 13.22 -4.78 -4.34
C ALA A 12 12.10 -3.88 -3.82
N GLU A 13 10.83 -4.18 -4.13
CA GLU A 13 9.69 -3.42 -3.62
C GLU A 13 9.53 -3.54 -2.11
N ILE A 14 9.82 -4.74 -1.56
CA ILE A 14 9.77 -4.99 -0.12
C ILE A 14 10.89 -4.21 0.58
N GLU A 15 12.11 -4.24 0.04
CA GLU A 15 13.26 -3.52 0.59
C GLU A 15 13.03 -2.00 0.55
N GLU A 16 12.55 -1.46 -0.58
CA GLU A 16 12.23 -0.05 -0.72
C GLU A 16 11.18 0.38 0.32
N ALA A 17 10.07 -0.36 0.44
CA ALA A 17 9.01 -0.04 1.39
C ALA A 17 9.49 -0.12 2.86
N ASN A 18 10.35 -1.07 3.20
CA ASN A 18 10.94 -1.18 4.54
C ASN A 18 11.91 -0.04 4.88
N SER A 19 12.46 0.65 3.88
CA SER A 19 13.39 1.77 4.07
C SER A 19 12.69 3.11 4.39
N VAL A 20 11.36 3.16 4.25
CA VAL A 20 10.58 4.40 4.42
C VAL A 20 10.39 4.72 5.90
N ASP A 21 10.72 5.97 6.27
CA ASP A 21 10.34 6.52 7.58
C ASP A 21 8.84 6.83 7.60
N VAL A 22 8.09 6.07 8.41
CA VAL A 22 6.64 6.20 8.55
C VAL A 22 6.22 7.62 8.97
N SER A 23 7.06 8.35 9.71
CA SER A 23 6.76 9.72 10.13
C SER A 23 6.77 10.74 8.98
N SER A 24 7.37 10.38 7.85
CA SER A 24 7.43 11.21 6.63
C SER A 24 6.22 11.00 5.71
N LEU A 25 5.37 9.99 5.97
CA LEU A 25 4.24 9.64 5.12
C LEU A 25 3.08 10.64 5.26
N PRO A 26 2.34 10.96 4.18
CA PRO A 26 1.12 11.76 4.25
C PRO A 26 0.04 11.15 5.16
N ASP A 27 -0.05 9.82 5.17
CA ASP A 27 -0.88 9.05 6.10
C ASP A 27 0.04 8.05 6.85
N PRO A 28 0.36 8.29 8.14
CA PRO A 28 1.21 7.41 8.92
C PRO A 28 0.45 6.22 9.52
N ILE A 29 -0.84 6.01 9.20
CA ILE A 29 -1.68 4.93 9.74
C ILE A 29 -1.79 3.79 8.72
N ALA A 30 -1.69 2.53 9.17
CA ALA A 30 -1.63 1.39 8.27
C ALA A 30 -2.92 1.11 7.49
N GLN A 31 -4.07 1.68 7.87
CA GLN A 31 -5.38 1.44 7.24
C GLN A 31 -5.68 -0.06 7.01
N ASN A 32 -5.26 -0.92 7.95
CA ASN A 32 -5.38 -2.36 7.83
C ASN A 32 -6.45 -2.89 8.78
N ALA A 33 -7.60 -3.27 8.22
CA ALA A 33 -8.75 -3.76 8.99
C ALA A 33 -8.50 -5.11 9.70
N ASN A 34 -7.41 -5.81 9.39
CA ASN A 34 -7.02 -7.05 10.08
C ASN A 34 -6.27 -6.76 11.39
N LEU A 35 -5.79 -5.52 11.57
CA LEU A 35 -5.09 -5.07 12.76
C LEU A 35 -6.05 -4.25 13.64
N GLY A 36 -5.84 -4.30 14.96
CA GLY A 36 -6.67 -3.55 15.90
C GLY A 36 -6.18 -2.11 16.07
N GLY A 37 -7.09 -1.15 15.86
CA GLY A 37 -6.83 0.28 16.11
C GLY A 37 -5.90 0.94 15.10
N ASP A 38 -5.47 2.16 15.41
CA ASP A 38 -4.56 2.94 14.58
C ASP A 38 -3.12 2.51 14.85
N VAL A 39 -2.59 1.65 13.99
CA VAL A 39 -1.19 1.22 14.02
C VAL A 39 -0.37 1.95 12.95
N PRO A 40 0.95 2.13 13.15
CA PRO A 40 1.80 2.82 12.18
C PRO A 40 1.82 2.12 10.82
N ALA A 41 1.89 2.88 9.73
CA ALA A 41 1.99 2.41 8.34
C ALA A 41 3.37 1.81 7.97
N THR A 42 3.96 1.02 8.86
CA THR A 42 5.15 0.22 8.53
C THR A 42 4.82 -0.80 7.46
N ASP A 43 5.81 -1.21 6.66
CA ASP A 43 5.60 -2.22 5.61
C ASP A 43 5.02 -3.53 6.17
N ALA A 44 5.52 -3.98 7.31
CA ALA A 44 5.03 -5.16 8.02
C ALA A 44 3.54 -5.07 8.42
N ASN A 45 3.03 -3.87 8.71
CA ASN A 45 1.62 -3.68 9.05
C ASN A 45 0.72 -3.56 7.80
N ARG A 46 1.31 -3.49 6.60
CA ARG A 46 0.60 -3.35 5.31
C ARG A 46 0.53 -4.68 4.55
N ALA A 47 1.51 -5.56 4.70
CA ALA A 47 1.52 -6.87 4.09
C ALA A 47 0.65 -7.89 4.85
N LEU A 48 0.25 -8.96 4.17
CA LEU A 48 -0.52 -10.05 4.75
C LEU A 48 0.37 -11.07 5.48
N ASP A 49 1.60 -11.27 5.00
CA ASP A 49 2.55 -12.26 5.49
C ASP A 49 3.82 -11.61 6.05
N GLU A 50 4.52 -12.33 6.92
CA GLU A 50 5.72 -11.83 7.62
C GLU A 50 6.88 -11.49 6.68
N ASN A 51 6.96 -12.16 5.52
CA ASN A 51 7.99 -11.88 4.52
C ASN A 51 7.65 -10.68 3.63
N GLY A 52 6.43 -10.14 3.76
CA GLY A 52 5.99 -8.99 2.98
C GLY A 52 5.61 -9.32 1.54
N GLU A 53 5.56 -10.58 1.09
CA GLU A 53 5.31 -10.89 -0.32
C GLU A 53 3.92 -10.50 -0.77
N TRP A 54 2.90 -10.64 0.08
CA TRP A 54 1.51 -10.47 -0.29
C TRP A 54 0.95 -9.13 0.19
N LEU A 55 0.79 -8.20 -0.76
CA LEU A 55 0.10 -6.93 -0.52
C LEU A 55 -1.34 -7.02 -1.07
N VAL A 56 -2.31 -6.95 -0.15
CA VAL A 56 -3.74 -7.01 -0.46
C VAL A 56 -4.39 -5.70 -0.04
N GLN A 57 -4.99 -4.99 -1.00
CA GLN A 57 -5.58 -3.68 -0.73
C GLN A 57 -6.76 -3.38 -1.65
N MET A 58 -7.59 -2.43 -1.23
CA MET A 58 -8.65 -1.90 -2.09
C MET A 58 -8.01 -1.16 -3.27
N GLY A 59 -8.36 -1.56 -4.49
CA GLY A 59 -7.93 -0.88 -5.72
C GLY A 59 -8.72 0.39 -5.99
N VAL A 60 -8.98 1.18 -4.94
CA VAL A 60 -9.91 2.30 -4.92
C VAL A 60 -9.20 3.50 -4.32
N CYS A 61 -8.89 4.49 -5.14
CA CYS A 61 -8.24 5.72 -4.71
C CYS A 61 -9.06 6.37 -3.58
N THR A 62 -8.39 6.74 -2.49
CA THR A 62 -9.01 7.30 -1.29
C THR A 62 -9.52 8.73 -1.47
N HIS A 63 -9.12 9.42 -2.56
CA HIS A 63 -9.67 10.74 -2.89
C HIS A 63 -11.11 10.62 -3.38
N LEU A 64 -11.32 10.12 -4.62
CA LEU A 64 -12.65 10.07 -5.26
C LEU A 64 -12.99 8.70 -5.88
N GLY A 65 -12.26 7.65 -5.55
CA GLY A 65 -12.66 6.28 -5.85
C GLY A 65 -12.30 5.73 -7.23
N CYS A 66 -11.52 6.47 -8.03
CA CYS A 66 -10.93 5.94 -9.26
C CYS A 66 -10.04 4.72 -8.98
N VAL A 67 -9.81 3.89 -10.01
CA VAL A 67 -8.94 2.72 -9.92
C VAL A 67 -7.50 3.13 -10.24
N PRO A 68 -6.54 3.02 -9.30
CA PRO A 68 -5.14 3.33 -9.58
C PRO A 68 -4.51 2.33 -10.56
N LEU A 69 -3.63 2.82 -11.42
CA LEU A 69 -2.81 2.03 -12.33
C LEU A 69 -1.57 1.51 -11.59
N GLY A 70 -1.26 0.22 -11.67
CA GLY A 70 -0.05 -0.37 -11.08
C GLY A 70 1.21 -0.12 -11.94
N ASP A 71 2.38 -0.38 -11.34
CA ASP A 71 3.69 -0.22 -11.98
C ASP A 71 3.87 1.19 -12.60
N ALA A 72 3.33 2.20 -11.91
CA ALA A 72 3.25 3.57 -12.40
C ALA A 72 3.40 4.61 -11.27
N GLY A 73 3.71 5.84 -11.65
CA GLY A 73 3.95 6.95 -10.72
C GLY A 73 5.40 7.02 -10.24
N ASP A 74 5.71 8.04 -9.45
CA ASP A 74 7.08 8.40 -9.11
C ASP A 74 7.66 7.61 -7.91
N PHE A 75 6.82 6.79 -7.26
CA PHE A 75 7.15 6.06 -6.02
C PHE A 75 7.06 4.53 -6.18
N GLY A 76 7.25 4.01 -7.40
CA GLY A 76 7.34 2.56 -7.63
C GLY A 76 6.09 1.75 -7.27
N GLY A 77 4.90 2.36 -7.30
CA GLY A 77 3.66 1.74 -6.81
C GLY A 77 2.48 1.92 -7.75
N TRP A 78 1.56 2.81 -7.37
CA TRP A 78 0.34 3.09 -8.12
C TRP A 78 0.17 4.57 -8.45
N PHE A 79 -0.39 4.84 -9.63
CA PHE A 79 -0.75 6.18 -10.09
C PHE A 79 -2.26 6.27 -10.33
N CYS A 80 -2.91 7.28 -9.73
CA CYS A 80 -4.33 7.55 -9.99
C CYS A 80 -4.46 8.70 -11.01
N PRO A 81 -4.92 8.44 -12.25
CA PRO A 81 -4.90 9.43 -13.34
C PRO A 81 -6.01 10.49 -13.27
N CYS A 82 -6.88 10.44 -12.26
CA CYS A 82 -8.07 11.29 -12.21
C CYS A 82 -7.80 12.75 -11.81
N HIS A 83 -6.75 13.02 -11.02
CA HIS A 83 -6.38 14.34 -10.49
C HIS A 83 -4.97 14.31 -9.90
#